data_AF-A0A9X3YJD9-F1
#
_entry.id   AF-A0A9X3YJD9-F1
#
_cell.length_a   1.000
_cell.length_b   1.000
_cell.length_c   1.000
_cell.angle_alpha   90.00
_cell.angle_beta   90.00
_cell.angle_gamma   90.00
#
_symmetry.space_group_name_H-M   'P 1'
#
loop_
_entity.id
_entity.type
_entity.pdbx_description
1 polymer ?
#
loop_
_entity_poly.entity_id
_entity_poly.type
_entity_poly.pdbx_seq_one_letter_code
_entity_poly.pdbx_strand_id
1 'polypeptide(L)'
;MPLDGAWHTLLEHVGGRVGVRWRFESLAWLGPLLTRVSWLTLDGAGAIDAEVKLENGAIAPGTTLKIPDVALDAVVQGHRIVGRARADGRIGAGSDGTLAPRLDIAVDEYRITSDDDAKAVFGLGKNLALSLSSTGKLAQFRDKLTAQLKFGDARIPDIGVYNAYLPQHAVKLLRGTGTLGGDVSLDAEGRIARGTLGVAARGAQLRFGEIELEGDVDLGGKLAQADLGGKRFDFDGTTLKLRNVAVTNSDRANAVNWWADFSVKRGRLEWARPFNLDATANAQLANVGVLLALFSRHRDYPGWVLKLVDAGTTQLAARVDIKPGRMIFDDVVAQNRRFELKARLRHADKAVDGNLYLGWGKLGLALDIDNGKRDFKLIGAEKWYDAQPSLLSK
;
A
#
# COMPACT_ATOMS: atom_id res chain seq x y z
N MET A 1 28.57 53.92 17.53
CA MET A 1 28.64 52.98 18.67
C MET A 1 28.30 51.60 18.15
N PRO A 2 29.23 50.64 18.18
CA PRO A 2 28.94 49.29 17.73
C PRO A 2 28.20 48.57 18.86
N LEU A 3 26.97 48.14 18.59
CA LEU A 3 26.16 47.35 19.50
C LEU A 3 26.52 45.87 19.31
N ASP A 4 27.75 45.52 19.64
CA ASP A 4 28.26 44.17 19.45
C ASP A 4 27.91 43.31 20.67
N GLY A 5 27.00 42.34 20.50
CA GLY A 5 26.80 41.20 21.42
C GLY A 5 25.84 41.36 22.61
N ALA A 6 25.56 42.59 23.08
CA ALA A 6 24.73 42.81 24.30
C ALA A 6 23.21 42.57 24.11
N TRP A 7 22.73 42.40 22.87
CA TRP A 7 21.30 42.17 22.60
C TRP A 7 20.84 40.77 23.01
N HIS A 8 21.72 39.78 22.98
CA HIS A 8 21.37 38.40 23.33
C HIS A 8 21.03 38.23 24.81
N THR A 9 21.71 38.95 25.72
CA THR A 9 21.42 38.93 27.16
C THR A 9 20.15 39.71 27.53
N LEU A 10 19.79 40.73 26.76
CA LEU A 10 18.51 41.44 26.93
C LEU A 10 17.33 40.55 26.54
N LEU A 11 17.46 39.74 25.47
CA LEU A 11 16.42 38.82 25.01
C LEU A 11 16.03 37.78 26.07
N GLU A 12 16.98 37.31 26.87
CA GLU A 12 16.73 36.33 27.96
C GLU A 12 15.78 36.84 29.06
N HIS A 13 15.53 38.14 29.12
CA HIS A 13 14.63 38.77 30.09
C HIS A 13 13.34 39.30 29.45
N VAL A 14 13.17 39.14 28.13
CA VAL A 14 11.99 39.61 27.41
C VAL A 14 10.82 38.67 27.66
N GLY A 15 9.74 39.21 28.20
CA GLY A 15 8.44 38.55 28.32
C GLY A 15 7.35 39.37 27.66
N GLY A 16 6.33 38.70 27.12
CA GLY A 16 5.21 39.40 26.50
C GLY A 16 4.38 38.55 25.56
N ARG A 17 3.50 39.21 24.82
CA ARG A 17 2.71 38.62 23.74
C ARG A 17 3.01 39.35 22.44
N VAL A 18 3.26 38.59 21.38
CA VAL A 18 3.49 39.10 20.03
C VAL A 18 2.39 38.57 19.13
N GLY A 19 1.60 39.48 18.55
CA GLY A 19 0.67 39.15 17.48
C GLY A 19 1.39 39.20 16.14
N VAL A 20 1.33 38.11 15.37
CA VAL A 20 1.93 38.01 14.04
C VAL A 20 0.83 37.75 13.03
N ARG A 21 0.74 38.62 12.02
CA ARG A 21 -0.05 38.37 10.81
C ARG A 21 0.85 38.44 9.61
N TRP A 22 0.91 37.35 8.87
CA TRP A 22 1.79 37.23 7.72
C TRP A 22 1.09 36.55 6.57
N ARG A 23 1.27 37.07 5.36
CA ARG A 23 0.82 36.45 4.12
C ARG A 23 2.05 35.95 3.37
N PHE A 24 1.97 34.72 2.86
CA PHE A 24 3.03 34.09 2.10
C PHE A 24 2.49 33.60 0.77
N GLU A 25 3.33 33.66 -0.26
CA GLU A 25 2.99 33.18 -1.60
C GLU A 25 3.40 31.71 -1.80
N SER A 26 4.24 31.18 -0.92
CA SER A 26 4.78 29.82 -1.00
C SER A 26 5.02 29.24 0.39
N LEU A 27 4.87 27.92 0.54
CA LEU A 27 5.26 27.18 1.75
C LEU A 27 6.75 26.77 1.75
N ALA A 28 7.54 27.20 0.76
CA ALA A 28 8.96 26.85 0.65
C ALA A 28 9.80 27.24 1.89
N TRP A 29 9.35 28.21 2.68
CA TRP A 29 9.97 28.58 3.96
C TRP A 29 9.97 27.44 5.00
N LEU A 30 9.10 26.43 4.84
CA LEU A 30 9.09 25.20 5.66
C LEU A 30 10.19 24.21 5.27
N GLY A 31 10.85 24.38 4.13
CA GLY A 31 11.87 23.46 3.62
C GLY A 31 12.94 23.04 4.65
N PRO A 32 13.54 23.97 5.42
CA PRO A 32 14.52 23.63 6.46
C PRO A 32 13.98 22.71 7.58
N LEU A 33 12.66 22.71 7.82
CA LEU A 33 12.00 21.84 8.79
C LEU A 33 11.78 20.42 8.22
N LEU A 34 11.61 20.32 6.91
CA LEU A 34 11.28 19.08 6.19
C LEU A 34 12.52 18.27 5.75
N THR A 35 13.74 18.66 6.13
CA THR A 35 14.97 17.99 5.68
C THR A 35 15.09 16.51 6.06
N ARG A 36 14.38 16.05 7.11
CA ARG A 36 14.32 14.62 7.51
C ARG A 36 13.28 13.82 6.70
N VAL A 37 12.37 14.49 6.01
CA VAL A 37 11.30 13.90 5.19
C VAL A 37 11.48 14.26 3.73
N SER A 38 12.61 13.85 3.15
CA SER A 38 12.99 14.15 1.76
C SER A 38 12.01 13.64 0.70
N TRP A 39 11.10 12.74 1.07
CA TRP A 39 10.03 12.23 0.23
C TRP A 39 8.80 13.16 0.14
N LEU A 40 8.81 14.29 0.88
CA LEU A 40 7.74 15.29 0.95
C LEU A 40 8.26 16.67 0.52
N THR A 41 7.55 17.31 -0.40
CA THR A 41 7.64 18.76 -0.63
C THR A 41 6.28 19.41 -0.38
N LEU A 42 6.30 20.66 0.07
CA LEU A 42 5.10 21.45 0.35
C LEU A 42 5.25 22.82 -0.30
N ASP A 43 4.21 23.24 -0.99
CA ASP A 43 4.05 24.57 -1.53
C ASP A 43 2.59 25.05 -1.36
N GLY A 44 2.36 26.33 -1.60
CA GLY A 44 1.05 26.96 -1.47
C GLY A 44 1.09 28.37 -0.92
N ALA A 45 0.14 29.20 -1.37
CA ALA A 45 -0.07 30.53 -0.83
C ALA A 45 -1.11 30.51 0.29
N GLY A 46 -0.96 31.41 1.26
CA GLY A 46 -1.90 31.53 2.39
C GLY A 46 -1.54 32.64 3.36
N ALA A 47 -2.12 32.55 4.55
CA ALA A 47 -1.88 33.49 5.64
C ALA A 47 -1.77 32.79 6.99
N ILE A 48 -0.95 33.35 7.87
CA ILE A 48 -0.76 32.95 9.25
C ILE A 48 -1.25 34.07 10.16
N ASP A 49 -2.02 33.70 11.18
CA ASP A 49 -2.32 34.53 12.35
C ASP A 49 -1.80 33.78 13.59
N ALA A 50 -0.86 34.37 14.32
CA ALA A 50 -0.27 33.76 15.50
C ALA A 50 -0.25 34.71 16.69
N GLU A 51 -0.51 34.18 17.88
CA GLU A 51 -0.27 34.87 19.14
C GLU A 51 0.84 34.13 19.87
N VAL A 52 2.04 34.71 19.89
CA VAL A 52 3.24 34.11 20.49
C VAL A 52 3.40 34.66 21.89
N LYS A 53 3.35 33.78 22.89
CA LYS A 53 3.69 34.11 24.27
C LYS A 53 5.18 33.87 24.49
N LEU A 54 5.87 34.87 25.02
CA LEU A 54 7.28 34.80 25.38
C LEU A 54 7.44 34.92 26.90
N GLU A 55 8.24 34.03 27.47
CA GLU A 55 8.70 34.06 28.86
C GLU A 55 10.22 33.83 28.87
N ASN A 56 10.97 34.75 29.49
CA ASN A 56 12.43 34.70 29.56
C ASN A 56 13.10 34.49 28.17
N GLY A 57 12.63 35.22 27.16
CA GLY A 57 13.13 35.14 25.79
C GLY A 57 12.74 33.88 25.01
N ALA A 58 12.00 32.96 25.62
CA ALA A 58 11.60 31.69 25.01
C ALA A 58 10.09 31.62 24.78
N ILE A 59 9.68 30.86 23.76
CA ILE A 59 8.26 30.57 23.50
C ILE A 59 7.68 29.77 24.66
N ALA A 60 6.52 30.21 25.15
CA ALA A 60 5.88 29.71 26.35
C ALA A 60 4.48 29.11 26.08
N PRO A 61 3.94 28.31 27.02
CA PRO A 61 2.58 27.79 26.94
C PRO A 61 1.52 28.90 26.82
N GLY A 62 0.54 28.68 25.95
CA GLY A 62 -0.47 29.66 25.56
C GLY A 62 -0.22 30.29 24.19
N THR A 63 0.89 29.96 23.53
CA THR A 63 1.15 30.33 22.13
C THR A 63 0.16 29.62 21.20
N THR A 64 -0.44 30.35 20.27
CA THR A 64 -1.38 29.83 19.27
C THR A 64 -0.98 30.24 17.85
N LEU A 65 -1.36 29.40 16.88
CA LEU A 65 -1.13 29.59 15.45
C LEU A 65 -2.40 29.18 14.71
N LYS A 66 -2.83 30.00 13.75
CA LYS A 66 -3.93 29.67 12.84
C LYS A 66 -3.52 29.95 11.41
N ILE A 67 -3.88 29.02 10.56
CA ILE A 67 -3.77 29.12 9.11
C ILE A 67 -5.17 28.84 8.58
N PRO A 68 -5.99 29.88 8.34
CA PRO A 68 -7.41 29.69 8.02
C PRO A 68 -7.64 29.07 6.65
N ASP A 69 -6.76 29.36 5.68
CA ASP A 69 -6.83 28.84 4.32
C ASP A 69 -5.44 28.85 3.67
N VAL A 70 -5.10 27.74 3.01
CA VAL A 70 -3.91 27.55 2.16
C VAL A 70 -4.32 26.76 0.93
N ALA A 71 -3.89 27.23 -0.23
CA ALA A 71 -3.91 26.44 -1.46
C ALA A 71 -2.79 25.39 -1.39
N LEU A 72 -3.10 24.21 -0.86
CA LEU A 72 -2.12 23.14 -0.64
C LEU A 72 -1.67 22.55 -1.97
N ASP A 73 -0.36 22.48 -2.14
CA ASP A 73 0.30 21.72 -3.18
C ASP A 73 1.44 20.89 -2.56
N ALA A 74 1.23 19.59 -2.43
CA ALA A 74 2.20 18.69 -1.81
C ALA A 74 2.66 17.64 -2.81
N VAL A 75 3.97 17.38 -2.92
CA VAL A 75 4.47 16.21 -3.62
C VAL A 75 4.93 15.19 -2.59
N VAL A 76 4.33 14.00 -2.63
CA VAL A 76 4.61 12.87 -1.76
C VAL A 76 5.00 11.70 -2.64
N GLN A 77 6.27 11.28 -2.60
CA GLN A 77 6.72 10.07 -3.29
C GLN A 77 6.39 10.03 -4.80
N GLY A 78 6.48 11.17 -5.49
CA GLY A 78 6.14 11.30 -6.91
C GLY A 78 4.64 11.35 -7.20
N HIS A 79 3.82 11.60 -6.18
CA HIS A 79 2.40 11.92 -6.30
C HIS A 79 2.13 13.33 -5.84
N ARG A 80 1.44 14.11 -6.67
CA ARG A 80 1.03 15.47 -6.33
C ARG A 80 -0.36 15.45 -5.70
N ILE A 81 -0.50 16.10 -4.55
CA ILE A 81 -1.72 16.23 -3.77
C ILE A 81 -2.08 17.70 -3.71
N VAL A 82 -3.16 18.07 -4.39
CA VAL A 82 -3.64 19.46 -4.43
C VAL A 82 -4.98 19.57 -3.70
N GLY A 83 -5.16 20.62 -2.90
CA GLY A 83 -6.40 20.85 -2.15
C GLY A 83 -6.44 22.20 -1.44
N ARG A 84 -7.43 22.39 -0.58
CA ARG A 84 -7.48 23.51 0.36
C ARG A 84 -7.33 23.02 1.78
N ALA A 85 -6.38 23.62 2.49
CA ALA A 85 -6.00 23.21 3.84
C ALA A 85 -6.18 24.34 4.84
N ARG A 86 -6.50 23.97 6.08
CA ARG A 86 -6.42 24.83 7.26
C ARG A 86 -5.55 24.17 8.31
N ALA A 87 -4.97 24.97 9.20
CA ALA A 87 -4.21 24.45 10.32
C ALA A 87 -4.45 25.25 11.61
N ASP A 88 -4.52 24.54 12.73
CA ASP A 88 -4.61 25.09 14.07
C ASP A 88 -3.47 24.54 14.92
N GLY A 89 -2.60 25.43 15.39
CA GLY A 89 -1.44 25.13 16.20
C GLY A 89 -1.57 25.71 17.61
N ARG A 90 -1.05 24.99 18.59
CA ARG A 90 -1.00 25.43 19.99
C ARG A 90 0.22 24.86 20.70
N ILE A 91 0.75 25.64 21.62
CA ILE A 91 1.81 25.19 22.53
C ILE A 91 1.23 25.21 23.94
N GLY A 92 1.01 24.02 24.50
CA GLY A 92 0.54 23.84 25.88
C GLY A 92 1.69 23.54 26.84
N ALA A 93 1.35 23.42 28.12
CA ALA A 93 2.23 22.83 29.13
C ALA A 93 2.02 21.30 29.15
N GLY A 94 3.12 20.55 29.09
CA GLY A 94 3.14 19.11 29.30
C GLY A 94 3.00 18.75 30.79
N SER A 95 2.78 17.47 31.06
CA SER A 95 2.58 16.94 32.43
C SER A 95 3.80 17.11 33.35
N ASP A 96 4.99 17.27 32.77
CA ASP A 96 6.27 17.46 33.44
C ASP A 96 6.74 18.94 33.42
N GLY A 97 5.85 19.86 33.03
CA GLY A 97 6.19 21.28 32.88
C GLY A 97 6.95 21.62 31.60
N THR A 98 7.18 20.67 30.69
CA THR A 98 7.79 20.93 29.38
C THR A 98 6.79 21.52 28.38
N LEU A 99 7.24 21.93 27.18
CA LEU A 99 6.32 22.37 26.13
C LEU A 99 5.66 21.15 25.46
N ALA A 100 4.36 21.27 25.19
CA ALA A 100 3.58 20.30 24.45
C ALA A 100 2.99 20.95 23.19
N PRO A 101 3.81 21.18 22.14
CA PRO A 101 3.34 21.69 20.86
C PRO A 101 2.48 20.66 20.12
N ARG A 102 1.40 21.15 19.52
CA ARG A 102 0.48 20.40 18.66
C ARG A 102 0.06 21.24 17.47
N LEU A 103 -0.03 20.62 16.30
CA LEU A 103 -0.53 21.20 15.06
C LEU A 103 -1.52 20.23 14.44
N ASP A 104 -2.76 20.66 14.25
CA ASP A 104 -3.79 19.90 13.56
C ASP A 104 -4.03 20.55 12.18
N ILE A 105 -3.90 19.77 11.12
CA ILE A 105 -4.08 20.21 9.72
C ILE A 105 -5.27 19.44 9.15
N ALA A 106 -6.17 20.16 8.48
CA ALA A 106 -7.32 19.57 7.81
C ALA A 106 -7.35 20.02 6.35
N VAL A 107 -7.53 19.07 5.43
CA VAL A 107 -7.71 19.30 4.00
C VAL A 107 -9.13 18.88 3.62
N ASP A 108 -9.95 19.85 3.23
CA ASP A 108 -11.39 19.62 3.05
C ASP A 108 -11.68 18.74 1.84
N GLU A 109 -11.04 19.06 0.71
CA GLU A 109 -11.09 18.28 -0.52
C GLU A 109 -9.69 18.24 -1.12
N TYR A 110 -9.32 17.08 -1.64
CA TYR A 110 -8.01 16.88 -2.26
C TYR A 110 -8.08 15.94 -3.47
N ARG A 111 -7.13 16.15 -4.37
CA ARG A 111 -6.91 15.33 -5.56
C ARG A 111 -5.47 14.85 -5.58
N ILE A 112 -5.29 13.55 -5.83
CA ILE A 112 -4.00 12.89 -5.95
C ILE A 112 -3.76 12.54 -7.41
N THR A 113 -2.67 13.04 -7.98
CA THR A 113 -2.22 12.73 -9.35
C THR A 113 -0.79 12.19 -9.37
N SER A 114 -0.35 11.65 -10.51
CA SER A 114 1.10 11.50 -10.73
C SER A 114 1.73 12.89 -10.79
N ASP A 115 2.93 13.05 -10.25
CA ASP A 115 3.68 14.29 -10.40
C ASP A 115 4.10 14.51 -11.87
N ASP A 116 4.45 13.42 -12.57
CA ASP A 116 4.83 13.45 -13.99
C ASP A 116 3.65 13.47 -14.97
N ASP A 117 2.42 13.18 -14.50
CA ASP A 117 1.22 13.10 -15.34
C ASP A 117 -0.04 13.52 -14.57
N ALA A 118 -0.44 14.77 -14.75
CA ALA A 118 -1.62 15.35 -14.11
C ALA A 118 -2.97 14.71 -14.55
N LYS A 119 -2.97 13.95 -15.67
CA LYS A 119 -4.17 13.22 -16.13
C LYS A 119 -4.36 11.91 -15.38
N ALA A 120 -3.29 11.31 -14.86
CA ALA A 120 -3.34 10.08 -14.06
C ALA A 120 -3.87 10.39 -12.65
N VAL A 121 -5.16 10.19 -12.43
CA VAL A 121 -5.84 10.47 -11.15
C VAL A 121 -5.82 9.23 -10.26
N PHE A 122 -5.01 9.27 -9.20
CA PHE A 122 -4.89 8.18 -8.24
C PHE A 122 -6.00 8.22 -7.18
N GLY A 123 -6.51 9.40 -6.85
CA GLY A 123 -7.52 9.51 -5.82
C GLY A 123 -8.19 10.87 -5.75
N LEU A 124 -9.44 10.88 -5.28
CA LEU A 124 -10.21 12.06 -4.95
C LEU A 124 -10.80 11.85 -3.56
N GLY A 125 -10.42 12.66 -2.59
CA GLY A 125 -10.88 12.49 -1.22
C GLY A 125 -11.31 13.78 -0.57
N LYS A 126 -11.85 13.62 0.64
CA LYS A 126 -12.28 14.71 1.51
C LYS A 126 -11.80 14.46 2.93
N ASN A 127 -11.78 15.50 3.74
CA ASN A 127 -11.53 15.43 5.18
C ASN A 127 -10.25 14.66 5.53
N LEU A 128 -9.14 14.95 4.85
CA LEU A 128 -7.83 14.44 5.27
C LEU A 128 -7.38 15.22 6.50
N ALA A 129 -6.96 14.51 7.53
CA ALA A 129 -6.48 15.09 8.78
C ALA A 129 -5.05 14.66 9.06
N LEU A 130 -4.20 15.61 9.40
CA LEU A 130 -2.83 15.37 9.85
C LEU A 130 -2.64 16.04 11.20
N SER A 131 -2.41 15.26 12.25
CA SER A 131 -2.09 15.77 13.58
C SER A 131 -0.62 15.56 13.86
N LEU A 132 0.09 16.63 14.21
CA LEU A 132 1.49 16.60 14.64
C LEU A 132 1.57 16.96 16.12
N SER A 133 2.40 16.24 16.86
CA SER A 133 2.65 16.54 18.27
C SER A 133 4.05 16.15 18.69
N SER A 134 4.59 16.86 19.68
CA SER A 134 5.88 16.59 20.28
C SER A 134 5.85 16.95 21.77
N THR A 135 6.84 16.46 22.52
CA THR A 135 7.05 16.81 23.93
C THR A 135 8.48 17.33 24.14
N GLY A 136 8.70 18.09 25.21
CA GLY A 136 10.03 18.57 25.60
C GLY A 136 10.32 20.03 25.22
N LYS A 137 11.60 20.37 25.08
CA LYS A 137 12.02 21.73 24.68
C LYS A 137 11.73 21.94 23.19
N LEU A 138 11.40 23.17 22.77
CA LEU A 138 11.14 23.48 21.35
C LEU A 138 12.32 23.10 20.44
N ALA A 139 13.57 23.23 20.91
CA ALA A 139 14.75 22.80 20.18
C ALA A 139 14.78 21.29 19.89
N GLN A 140 14.12 20.47 20.71
CA GLN A 140 13.99 19.01 20.55
C GLN A 140 12.71 18.61 19.82
N PHE A 141 11.88 19.57 19.41
CA PHE A 141 10.62 19.32 18.70
C PHE A 141 10.81 18.38 17.52
N ARG A 142 11.89 18.59 16.76
CA ARG A 142 12.21 17.80 15.56
C ARG A 142 12.59 16.35 15.88
N ASP A 143 13.08 16.07 17.08
CA ASP A 143 13.57 14.75 17.48
C ASP A 143 12.47 13.89 18.13
N LYS A 144 11.40 14.51 18.61
CA LYS A 144 10.28 13.85 19.30
C LYS A 144 8.95 14.03 18.58
N LEU A 145 9.01 14.52 17.35
CA LEU A 145 7.83 14.72 16.51
C LEU A 145 7.17 13.38 16.23
N THR A 146 5.86 13.34 16.44
CA THR A 146 5.00 12.27 15.98
C THR A 146 3.93 12.88 15.10
N ALA A 147 3.60 12.22 14.00
CA ALA A 147 2.49 12.62 13.15
C ALA A 147 1.49 11.47 13.01
N GLN A 148 0.21 11.83 12.88
CA GLN A 148 -0.87 10.89 12.60
C GLN A 148 -1.67 11.42 11.41
N LEU A 149 -1.62 10.67 10.31
CA LEU A 149 -2.40 10.91 9.10
C LEU A 149 -3.66 10.04 9.14
N LYS A 150 -4.82 10.66 8.96
CA LYS A 150 -6.11 9.97 8.82
C LYS A 150 -6.84 10.46 7.59
N PHE A 151 -7.40 9.51 6.85
CA PHE A 151 -8.26 9.79 5.71
C PHE A 151 -9.17 8.59 5.47
N GLY A 152 -10.33 8.84 4.88
CA GLY A 152 -11.32 7.81 4.57
C GLY A 152 -12.03 8.12 3.27
N ASP A 153 -12.59 7.07 2.66
CA ASP A 153 -13.45 7.17 1.48
C ASP A 153 -12.85 7.96 0.31
N ALA A 154 -11.52 7.95 0.18
CA ALA A 154 -10.85 8.54 -0.98
C ALA A 154 -11.19 7.68 -2.21
N ARG A 155 -11.93 8.24 -3.15
CA ARG A 155 -12.39 7.53 -4.34
C ARG A 155 -11.24 7.33 -5.32
N ILE A 156 -11.11 6.11 -5.82
CA ILE A 156 -10.26 5.70 -6.93
C ILE A 156 -11.15 5.68 -8.18
N PRO A 157 -11.04 6.66 -9.09
CA PRO A 157 -11.95 6.76 -10.24
C PRO A 157 -11.72 5.68 -11.28
N ASP A 158 -10.48 5.23 -11.42
CA ASP A 158 -10.08 4.16 -12.34
C ASP A 158 -8.90 3.42 -11.74
N ILE A 159 -9.04 2.13 -11.47
CA ILE A 159 -7.94 1.30 -10.96
C ILE A 159 -6.84 1.07 -12.00
N GLY A 160 -7.10 1.34 -13.29
CA GLY A 160 -6.14 1.23 -14.38
C GLY A 160 -4.89 2.10 -14.19
N VAL A 161 -4.99 3.20 -13.43
CA VAL A 161 -3.84 4.08 -13.10
C VAL A 161 -2.74 3.34 -12.32
N TYR A 162 -3.07 2.26 -11.62
CA TYR A 162 -2.10 1.47 -10.86
C TYR A 162 -1.32 0.47 -11.73
N ASN A 163 -1.65 0.33 -13.03
CA ASN A 163 -0.88 -0.50 -13.97
C ASN A 163 0.60 -0.07 -14.07
N ALA A 164 0.93 1.18 -13.74
CA ALA A 164 2.31 1.66 -13.67
C ALA A 164 3.16 0.91 -12.62
N TYR A 165 2.52 0.33 -11.60
CA TYR A 165 3.17 -0.40 -10.52
C TYR A 165 3.17 -1.92 -10.71
N LEU A 166 2.32 -2.45 -11.60
CA LEU A 166 2.17 -3.88 -11.81
C LEU A 166 3.21 -4.46 -12.76
N PRO A 167 3.54 -5.76 -12.65
CA PRO A 167 4.31 -6.47 -13.67
C PRO A 167 3.47 -6.63 -14.95
N GLN A 168 3.51 -5.61 -15.83
CA GLN A 168 2.54 -5.35 -16.91
C GLN A 168 2.33 -6.50 -17.91
N HIS A 169 3.32 -7.38 -18.09
CA HIS A 169 3.19 -8.54 -18.97
C HIS A 169 2.38 -9.68 -18.35
N ALA A 170 2.44 -9.81 -17.02
CA ALA A 170 1.72 -10.85 -16.28
C ALA A 170 0.32 -10.37 -15.87
N VAL A 171 0.21 -9.13 -15.40
CA VAL A 171 -1.03 -8.60 -14.80
C VAL A 171 -1.37 -7.25 -15.40
N LYS A 172 -2.64 -7.06 -15.75
CA LYS A 172 -3.18 -5.77 -16.17
C LYS A 172 -4.56 -5.54 -15.56
N LEU A 173 -4.76 -4.42 -14.89
CA LEU A 173 -6.06 -3.92 -14.47
C LEU A 173 -6.73 -3.28 -15.69
N LEU A 174 -7.93 -3.74 -16.01
CA LEU A 174 -8.68 -3.34 -17.22
C LEU A 174 -9.70 -2.25 -16.91
N ARG A 175 -10.47 -2.42 -15.84
CA ARG A 175 -11.47 -1.47 -15.35
C ARG A 175 -11.77 -1.71 -13.88
N GLY A 176 -12.40 -0.73 -13.24
CA GLY A 176 -12.89 -0.84 -11.89
C GLY A 176 -12.77 0.48 -11.15
N THR A 177 -13.57 0.64 -10.11
CA THR A 177 -13.50 1.80 -9.21
C THR A 177 -13.28 1.32 -7.80
N GLY A 178 -12.88 2.22 -6.91
CA GLY A 178 -12.67 1.84 -5.52
C GLY A 178 -12.67 2.99 -4.55
N THR A 179 -12.41 2.66 -3.29
CA THR A 179 -12.16 3.57 -2.19
C THR A 179 -10.90 3.18 -1.44
N LEU A 180 -10.22 4.17 -0.88
CA LEU A 180 -9.03 4.04 -0.07
C LEU A 180 -9.23 4.81 1.24
N GLY A 181 -8.78 4.24 2.35
CA GLY A 181 -8.70 4.91 3.65
C GLY A 181 -7.49 4.44 4.44
N GLY A 182 -7.15 5.17 5.50
CA GLY A 182 -6.02 4.82 6.34
C GLY A 182 -5.91 5.65 7.62
N ASP A 183 -5.21 5.06 8.59
CA ASP A 183 -4.73 5.70 9.82
C ASP A 183 -3.26 5.30 9.98
N VAL A 184 -2.37 6.27 9.77
CA VAL A 184 -0.92 6.04 9.69
C VAL A 184 -0.23 6.96 10.67
N SER A 185 0.64 6.39 11.50
CA SER A 185 1.52 7.15 12.40
C SER A 185 2.95 7.17 11.89
N LEU A 186 3.55 8.35 11.91
CA LEU A 186 4.91 8.63 11.47
C LEU A 186 5.76 9.06 12.67
N ASP A 187 7.02 8.64 12.69
CA ASP A 187 8.04 9.09 13.65
C ASP A 187 8.70 10.40 13.21
N ALA A 188 9.69 10.85 13.99
CA ALA A 188 10.43 12.10 13.77
C ALA A 188 11.29 12.08 12.50
N GLU A 189 11.60 10.90 11.97
CA GLU A 189 12.29 10.68 10.70
C GLU A 189 11.30 10.55 9.53
N GLY A 190 9.99 10.63 9.80
CA GLY A 190 8.92 10.42 8.82
C GLY A 190 8.85 8.98 8.33
N ARG A 191 9.29 8.01 9.12
CA ARG A 191 9.06 6.59 8.86
C ARG A 191 7.71 6.18 9.44
N ILE A 192 7.06 5.20 8.84
CA ILE A 192 5.80 4.67 9.37
C ILE A 192 6.10 3.78 10.56
N ALA A 193 5.71 4.24 11.75
CA ALA A 193 5.84 3.47 12.98
C ALA A 193 4.79 2.34 13.01
N ARG A 194 3.53 2.68 12.72
CA ARG A 194 2.40 1.75 12.59
C ARG A 194 1.30 2.40 11.75
N GLY A 195 0.50 1.60 11.08
CA GLY A 195 -0.70 2.08 10.43
C GLY A 195 -1.57 0.98 9.84
N THR A 196 -2.75 1.38 9.43
CA THR A 196 -3.67 0.54 8.65
C THR A 196 -4.04 1.24 7.36
N LEU A 197 -4.22 0.45 6.31
CA LEU A 197 -4.77 0.89 5.03
C LEU A 197 -5.94 -0.02 4.67
N GLY A 198 -7.01 0.56 4.17
CA GLY A 198 -8.15 -0.15 3.60
C GLY A 198 -8.32 0.22 2.14
N VAL A 199 -8.40 -0.78 1.26
CA VAL A 199 -8.80 -0.58 -0.14
C VAL A 199 -10.01 -1.45 -0.41
N ALA A 200 -11.05 -0.87 -1.02
CA ALA A 200 -12.15 -1.64 -1.57
C ALA A 200 -12.29 -1.30 -3.05
N ALA A 201 -12.35 -2.30 -3.93
CA ALA A 201 -12.62 -2.12 -5.34
C ALA A 201 -13.83 -2.95 -5.75
N ARG A 202 -14.67 -2.39 -6.62
CA ARG A 202 -15.92 -3.00 -7.09
C ARG A 202 -15.93 -3.12 -8.60
N GLY A 203 -16.45 -4.24 -9.11
CA GLY A 203 -16.46 -4.53 -10.55
C GLY A 203 -15.07 -4.45 -11.18
N ALA A 204 -14.05 -4.82 -10.41
CA ALA A 204 -12.68 -4.81 -10.85
C ALA A 204 -12.50 -5.91 -11.89
N GLN A 205 -12.02 -5.54 -13.08
CA GLN A 205 -11.58 -6.48 -14.08
C GLN A 205 -10.07 -6.48 -14.19
N LEU A 206 -9.50 -7.66 -14.19
CA LEU A 206 -8.06 -7.86 -14.34
C LEU A 206 -7.80 -8.97 -15.36
N ARG A 207 -6.72 -8.81 -16.11
CA ARG A 207 -6.15 -9.86 -16.95
C ARG A 207 -4.90 -10.39 -16.28
N PHE A 208 -4.83 -11.70 -16.11
CA PHE A 208 -3.66 -12.42 -15.62
C PHE A 208 -3.26 -13.46 -16.67
N GLY A 209 -2.16 -13.24 -17.39
CA GLY A 209 -1.82 -14.05 -18.57
C GLY A 209 -2.96 -14.05 -19.61
N GLU A 210 -3.56 -15.21 -19.84
CA GLU A 210 -4.69 -15.44 -20.76
C GLU A 210 -6.07 -15.47 -20.08
N ILE A 211 -6.12 -15.37 -18.75
CA ILE A 211 -7.39 -15.34 -18.03
C ILE A 211 -7.82 -13.90 -17.78
N GLU A 212 -9.10 -13.64 -17.95
CA GLU A 212 -9.75 -12.40 -17.52
C GLU A 212 -10.68 -12.73 -16.37
N LEU A 213 -10.54 -11.99 -15.28
CA LEU A 213 -11.34 -12.11 -14.08
C LEU A 213 -12.10 -10.81 -13.85
N GLU A 214 -13.33 -10.94 -13.39
CA GLU A 214 -14.15 -9.84 -12.87
C GLU A 214 -14.59 -10.16 -11.45
N GLY A 215 -14.57 -9.17 -10.56
CA GLY A 215 -15.11 -9.34 -9.21
C GLY A 215 -14.85 -8.14 -8.30
N ASP A 216 -15.06 -8.36 -7.01
CA ASP A 216 -14.86 -7.37 -5.97
C ASP A 216 -13.63 -7.71 -5.12
N VAL A 217 -12.94 -6.68 -4.64
CA VAL A 217 -11.70 -6.79 -3.88
C VAL A 217 -11.82 -5.97 -2.60
N ASP A 218 -11.50 -6.57 -1.46
CA ASP A 218 -11.35 -5.84 -0.19
C ASP A 218 -9.96 -6.19 0.40
N LEU A 219 -9.07 -5.20 0.50
CA LEU A 219 -7.73 -5.32 1.05
C LEU A 219 -7.65 -4.57 2.38
N GLY A 220 -7.22 -5.28 3.41
CA GLY A 220 -6.91 -4.73 4.73
C GLY A 220 -5.41 -4.84 4.99
N GLY A 221 -4.69 -3.75 4.74
CA GLY A 221 -3.24 -3.64 4.91
C GLY A 221 -2.85 -3.25 6.33
N LYS A 222 -1.83 -3.92 6.85
CA LYS A 222 -1.12 -3.50 8.06
C LYS A 222 0.24 -2.99 7.65
N LEU A 223 0.59 -1.80 8.15
CA LEU A 223 1.89 -1.19 7.90
C LEU A 223 2.65 -1.18 9.22
N ALA A 224 3.79 -1.87 9.24
CA ALA A 224 4.72 -1.83 10.36
C ALA A 224 6.10 -1.42 9.84
N GLN A 225 6.76 -0.51 10.56
CA GLN A 225 8.20 -0.22 10.36
C GLN A 225 8.58 0.07 8.89
N ALA A 226 7.82 0.93 8.20
CA ALA A 226 8.08 1.21 6.79
C ALA A 226 8.94 2.45 6.57
N ASP A 227 9.92 2.32 5.69
CA ASP A 227 10.80 3.39 5.25
C ASP A 227 10.21 4.01 3.98
N LEU A 228 9.53 5.15 4.14
CA LEU A 228 8.97 5.90 3.02
C LEU A 228 10.09 6.39 2.08
N GLY A 229 11.19 6.94 2.60
CA GLY A 229 12.29 7.43 1.76
C GLY A 229 12.95 6.32 0.94
N GLY A 230 13.22 5.18 1.56
CA GLY A 230 13.76 3.99 0.91
C GLY A 230 12.73 3.14 0.16
N LYS A 231 11.45 3.52 0.18
CA LYS A 231 10.33 2.84 -0.50
C LYS A 231 10.16 1.38 -0.10
N ARG A 232 10.47 1.02 1.14
CA ARG A 232 10.41 -0.37 1.65
C ARG A 232 9.37 -0.52 2.74
N PHE A 233 8.51 -1.52 2.57
CA PHE A 233 7.34 -1.74 3.41
C PHE A 233 7.27 -3.21 3.84
N ASP A 234 7.10 -3.43 5.14
CA ASP A 234 6.61 -4.69 5.68
C ASP A 234 5.07 -4.65 5.71
N PHE A 235 4.45 -5.71 5.22
CA PHE A 235 2.98 -5.83 5.15
C PHE A 235 2.47 -7.12 5.79
N ASP A 236 3.20 -7.63 6.79
CA ASP A 236 2.82 -8.79 7.59
C ASP A 236 1.40 -8.65 8.17
N GLY A 237 0.62 -9.73 8.07
CA GLY A 237 -0.76 -9.76 8.54
C GLY A 237 -1.76 -9.00 7.65
N THR A 238 -1.33 -8.52 6.47
CA THR A 238 -2.24 -7.99 5.45
C THR A 238 -3.21 -9.07 4.98
N THR A 239 -4.46 -8.67 4.74
CA THR A 239 -5.53 -9.56 4.26
C THR A 239 -6.07 -9.06 2.94
N LEU A 240 -6.44 -9.99 2.07
CA LEU A 240 -7.08 -9.71 0.79
C LEU A 240 -8.28 -10.64 0.64
N LYS A 241 -9.45 -10.07 0.43
CA LYS A 241 -10.69 -10.80 0.15
C LYS A 241 -11.10 -10.55 -1.28
N LEU A 242 -11.36 -11.64 -1.99
CA LEU A 242 -11.94 -11.64 -3.33
C LEU A 242 -13.37 -12.15 -3.21
N ARG A 243 -14.32 -11.46 -3.84
CA ARG A 243 -15.75 -11.80 -3.81
C ARG A 243 -16.34 -11.68 -5.20
N ASN A 244 -17.42 -12.43 -5.44
CA ASN A 244 -18.16 -12.39 -6.69
C ASN A 244 -17.27 -12.59 -7.93
N VAL A 245 -16.20 -13.39 -7.80
CA VAL A 245 -15.23 -13.56 -8.87
C VAL A 245 -15.80 -14.46 -9.95
N ALA A 246 -15.68 -14.02 -11.19
CA ALA A 246 -16.00 -14.79 -12.37
C ALA A 246 -14.85 -14.78 -13.37
N VAL A 247 -14.64 -15.90 -14.06
CA VAL A 247 -13.78 -15.96 -15.25
C VAL A 247 -14.63 -15.53 -16.44
N THR A 248 -14.25 -14.45 -17.11
CA THR A 248 -15.06 -13.85 -18.18
C THR A 248 -14.68 -14.34 -19.57
N ASN A 249 -13.51 -14.97 -19.73
CA ASN A 249 -13.11 -15.55 -21.01
C ASN A 249 -13.80 -16.91 -21.24
N SER A 250 -14.64 -16.98 -22.28
CA SER A 250 -15.57 -18.09 -22.55
C SER A 250 -14.94 -19.47 -22.84
N ASP A 251 -13.63 -19.54 -23.08
CA ASP A 251 -12.92 -20.79 -23.39
C ASP A 251 -12.21 -21.43 -22.18
N ARG A 252 -12.26 -20.78 -21.01
CA ARG A 252 -11.63 -21.23 -19.75
C ARG A 252 -12.68 -21.82 -18.79
N ALA A 253 -12.22 -22.48 -17.72
CA ALA A 253 -13.13 -23.04 -16.72
C ALA A 253 -13.95 -21.91 -16.08
N ASN A 254 -15.28 -21.98 -16.23
CA ASN A 254 -16.18 -20.98 -15.68
C ASN A 254 -16.21 -21.11 -14.16
N ALA A 255 -15.61 -20.15 -13.47
CA ALA A 255 -15.93 -19.87 -12.08
C ALA A 255 -17.01 -18.79 -12.06
N VAL A 256 -18.03 -18.97 -11.22
CA VAL A 256 -19.08 -17.98 -10.99
C VAL A 256 -19.24 -17.84 -9.47
N ASN A 257 -19.35 -16.61 -8.98
CA ASN A 257 -19.46 -16.30 -7.55
C ASN A 257 -18.33 -16.91 -6.71
N TRP A 258 -17.13 -17.04 -7.30
CA TRP A 258 -15.98 -17.56 -6.59
C TRP A 258 -15.47 -16.53 -5.58
N TRP A 259 -14.91 -17.02 -4.48
CA TRP A 259 -14.36 -16.19 -3.43
C TRP A 259 -13.05 -16.77 -2.93
N ALA A 260 -12.23 -15.89 -2.37
CA ALA A 260 -11.01 -16.27 -1.68
C ALA A 260 -10.66 -15.27 -0.58
N ASP A 261 -10.10 -15.79 0.51
CA ASP A 261 -9.61 -15.02 1.66
C ASP A 261 -8.13 -15.33 1.85
N PHE A 262 -7.27 -14.39 1.47
CA PHE A 262 -5.82 -14.46 1.62
C PHE A 262 -5.36 -13.74 2.87
N SER A 263 -4.30 -14.27 3.48
CA SER A 263 -3.59 -13.69 4.60
C SER A 263 -2.09 -13.81 4.37
N VAL A 264 -1.38 -12.69 4.51
CA VAL A 264 0.07 -12.63 4.40
C VAL A 264 0.68 -12.95 5.76
N LYS A 265 1.52 -13.98 5.82
CA LYS A 265 2.27 -14.35 7.03
C LYS A 265 3.54 -13.53 7.17
N ARG A 266 4.28 -13.42 6.07
CA ARG A 266 5.48 -12.58 5.94
C ARG A 266 5.45 -11.91 4.57
N GLY A 267 5.75 -10.62 4.49
CA GLY A 267 5.66 -9.85 3.26
C GLY A 267 6.56 -8.62 3.26
N ARG A 268 7.42 -8.50 2.24
CA ARG A 268 8.24 -7.31 1.97
C ARG A 268 7.96 -6.76 0.59
N LEU A 269 7.69 -5.46 0.53
CA LEU A 269 7.35 -4.73 -0.68
C LEU A 269 8.35 -3.61 -0.87
N GLU A 270 8.97 -3.54 -2.04
CA GLU A 270 9.70 -2.36 -2.49
C GLU A 270 8.82 -1.63 -3.51
N TRP A 271 8.37 -0.43 -3.14
CA TRP A 271 7.49 0.38 -3.97
C TRP A 271 8.28 1.05 -5.09
N ALA A 272 8.28 0.41 -6.24
CA ALA A 272 8.89 0.88 -7.48
C ALA A 272 7.90 0.72 -8.65
N ARG A 273 8.27 1.20 -9.84
CA ARG A 273 7.49 1.04 -11.08
C ARG A 273 8.28 0.12 -12.03
N PRO A 274 7.99 -1.20 -12.11
CA PRO A 274 7.04 -1.98 -11.30
C PRO A 274 7.56 -2.30 -9.89
N PHE A 275 6.69 -2.76 -8.99
CA PHE A 275 7.07 -3.08 -7.61
C PHE A 275 7.84 -4.40 -7.51
N ASN A 276 8.56 -4.56 -6.39
CA ASN A 276 9.15 -5.84 -5.98
C ASN A 276 8.40 -6.38 -4.76
N LEU A 277 8.06 -7.67 -4.76
CA LEU A 277 7.34 -8.34 -3.68
C LEU A 277 8.05 -9.64 -3.31
N ASP A 278 8.22 -9.92 -2.03
CA ASP A 278 8.48 -11.26 -1.51
C ASP A 278 7.46 -11.54 -0.41
N ALA A 279 6.76 -12.67 -0.49
CA ALA A 279 5.72 -13.00 0.47
C ALA A 279 5.51 -14.50 0.69
N THR A 280 5.05 -14.84 1.88
CA THR A 280 4.43 -16.12 2.20
C THR A 280 2.97 -15.89 2.56
N ALA A 281 2.08 -16.59 1.88
CA ALA A 281 0.64 -16.38 2.01
C ALA A 281 -0.09 -17.69 2.26
N ASN A 282 -1.15 -17.60 3.06
CA ASN A 282 -2.16 -18.63 3.20
C ASN A 282 -3.48 -18.11 2.66
N ALA A 283 -4.33 -18.98 2.13
CA ALA A 283 -5.68 -18.60 1.75
C ALA A 283 -6.71 -19.70 1.98
N GLN A 284 -7.97 -19.28 2.10
CA GLN A 284 -9.12 -20.14 1.94
C GLN A 284 -9.85 -19.77 0.65
N LEU A 285 -10.14 -20.75 -0.19
CA LEU A 285 -10.76 -20.57 -1.51
C LEU A 285 -12.11 -21.29 -1.53
N ALA A 286 -13.06 -20.78 -2.31
CA ALA A 286 -14.34 -21.46 -2.55
C ALA A 286 -14.12 -22.90 -3.09
N ASN A 287 -13.21 -23.03 -4.04
CA ASN A 287 -12.70 -24.27 -4.64
C ASN A 287 -11.45 -23.95 -5.49
N VAL A 288 -10.87 -24.96 -6.15
CA VAL A 288 -9.69 -24.81 -7.02
C VAL A 288 -9.99 -24.40 -8.47
N GLY A 289 -11.24 -24.12 -8.83
CA GLY A 289 -11.63 -23.87 -10.23
C GLY A 289 -10.84 -22.74 -10.90
N VAL A 290 -10.67 -21.60 -10.22
CA VAL A 290 -9.87 -20.47 -10.72
C VAL A 290 -8.39 -20.83 -10.86
N LEU A 291 -7.83 -21.62 -9.93
CA LEU A 291 -6.43 -22.06 -10.02
C LEU A 291 -6.21 -22.99 -11.22
N LEU A 292 -7.12 -23.93 -11.46
CA LEU A 292 -7.04 -24.82 -12.63
C LEU A 292 -7.14 -24.03 -13.94
N ALA A 293 -7.95 -22.97 -13.97
CA ALA A 293 -8.07 -22.11 -15.15
C ALA A 293 -6.75 -21.43 -15.54
N LEU A 294 -5.79 -21.24 -14.62
CA LEU A 294 -4.47 -20.67 -14.91
C LEU A 294 -3.60 -21.59 -15.77
N PHE A 295 -3.68 -22.90 -15.56
CA PHE A 295 -2.76 -23.87 -16.18
C PHE A 295 -3.27 -24.35 -17.54
N SER A 296 -4.56 -24.64 -17.68
CA SER A 296 -5.11 -25.18 -18.93
C SER A 296 -6.55 -24.78 -19.21
N ARG A 297 -7.00 -25.01 -20.44
CA ARG A 297 -8.41 -24.84 -20.81
C ARG A 297 -9.23 -26.00 -20.25
N HIS A 298 -10.50 -25.76 -19.97
CA HIS A 298 -11.40 -26.74 -19.35
C HIS A 298 -11.43 -28.09 -20.10
N ARG A 299 -11.44 -28.04 -21.44
CA ARG A 299 -11.49 -29.21 -22.32
C ARG A 299 -10.23 -30.07 -22.32
N ASP A 300 -9.10 -29.55 -21.84
CA ASP A 300 -7.82 -30.24 -21.86
C ASP A 300 -7.65 -31.17 -20.65
N TYR A 301 -8.50 -31.03 -19.62
CA TYR A 301 -8.43 -31.83 -18.40
C TYR A 301 -9.21 -33.15 -18.50
N PRO A 302 -8.69 -34.26 -17.93
CA PRO A 302 -9.47 -35.47 -17.73
C PRO A 302 -10.73 -35.19 -16.90
N GLY A 303 -11.85 -35.85 -17.21
CA GLY A 303 -13.15 -35.55 -16.58
C GLY A 303 -13.18 -35.69 -15.05
N TRP A 304 -12.31 -36.49 -14.45
CA TRP A 304 -12.21 -36.57 -12.99
C TRP A 304 -11.62 -35.30 -12.36
N VAL A 305 -10.77 -34.55 -13.07
CA VAL A 305 -10.16 -33.31 -12.58
C VAL A 305 -11.24 -32.25 -12.35
N LEU A 306 -12.27 -32.23 -13.21
CA LEU A 306 -13.38 -31.29 -13.09
C LEU A 306 -14.13 -31.44 -11.76
N LYS A 307 -14.19 -32.67 -11.23
CA LYS A 307 -14.83 -32.94 -9.95
C LYS A 307 -14.08 -32.29 -8.76
N LEU A 308 -12.82 -31.85 -8.92
CA LEU A 308 -12.07 -31.17 -7.84
C LEU A 308 -12.72 -29.82 -7.52
N VAL A 309 -13.29 -29.18 -8.54
CA VAL A 309 -14.02 -27.92 -8.38
C VAL A 309 -15.24 -28.12 -7.48
N ASP A 310 -15.90 -29.29 -7.58
CA ASP A 310 -17.04 -29.68 -6.75
C ASP A 310 -16.64 -30.22 -5.36
N ALA A 311 -15.34 -30.37 -5.10
CA ALA A 311 -14.86 -30.87 -3.81
C ALA A 311 -14.94 -29.83 -2.69
N GLY A 312 -15.33 -28.60 -3.01
CA GLY A 312 -15.65 -27.53 -2.06
C GLY A 312 -14.43 -26.76 -1.55
N THR A 313 -14.60 -26.12 -0.40
CA THR A 313 -13.64 -25.19 0.17
C THR A 313 -12.24 -25.78 0.29
N THR A 314 -11.25 -24.98 -0.11
CA THR A 314 -9.85 -25.41 -0.25
C THR A 314 -8.94 -24.51 0.58
N GLN A 315 -7.97 -25.10 1.27
CA GLN A 315 -6.90 -24.37 1.93
C GLN A 315 -5.70 -24.27 0.98
N LEU A 316 -5.09 -23.09 0.89
CA LEU A 316 -3.93 -22.78 0.07
C LEU A 316 -2.79 -22.30 0.96
N ALA A 317 -1.57 -22.74 0.67
CA ALA A 317 -0.34 -22.09 1.08
C ALA A 317 0.53 -21.83 -0.16
N ALA A 318 1.24 -20.70 -0.20
CA ALA A 318 2.11 -20.35 -1.32
C ALA A 318 3.26 -19.42 -0.89
N ARG A 319 4.38 -19.51 -1.61
CA ARG A 319 5.46 -18.52 -1.62
C ARG A 319 5.38 -17.71 -2.92
N VAL A 320 5.53 -16.40 -2.83
CA VAL A 320 5.40 -15.48 -3.95
C VAL A 320 6.63 -14.57 -4.02
N ASP A 321 7.31 -14.55 -5.16
CA ASP A 321 8.38 -13.59 -5.46
C ASP A 321 8.02 -12.86 -6.77
N ILE A 322 7.93 -11.55 -6.70
CA ILE A 322 7.67 -10.67 -7.85
C ILE A 322 8.83 -9.70 -7.96
N LYS A 323 9.44 -9.68 -9.15
CA LYS A 323 10.50 -8.77 -9.55
C LYS A 323 10.16 -8.20 -10.93
N PRO A 324 10.88 -7.18 -11.42
CA PRO A 324 10.64 -6.67 -12.76
C PRO A 324 10.88 -7.78 -13.78
N GLY A 325 9.91 -8.01 -14.67
CA GLY A 325 9.96 -9.06 -15.69
C GLY A 325 9.76 -10.49 -15.19
N ARG A 326 9.64 -10.74 -13.87
CA ARG A 326 9.54 -12.09 -13.32
C ARG A 326 8.56 -12.20 -12.16
N MET A 327 7.67 -13.19 -12.23
CA MET A 327 6.77 -13.56 -11.16
C MET A 327 6.88 -15.06 -10.89
N ILE A 328 7.12 -15.44 -9.65
CA ILE A 328 7.26 -16.83 -9.22
C ILE A 328 6.22 -17.10 -8.14
N PHE A 329 5.45 -18.16 -8.32
CA PHE A 329 4.65 -18.81 -7.30
C PHE A 329 5.29 -20.18 -7.06
N ASP A 330 5.84 -20.39 -5.87
CA ASP A 330 6.50 -21.65 -5.52
C ASP A 330 5.89 -22.23 -4.24
N ASP A 331 6.13 -23.51 -4.02
CA ASP A 331 5.58 -24.27 -2.89
C ASP A 331 4.06 -24.05 -2.75
N VAL A 332 3.35 -23.95 -3.88
CA VAL A 332 1.90 -23.79 -3.87
C VAL A 332 1.29 -25.14 -3.50
N VAL A 333 0.57 -25.20 -2.38
CA VAL A 333 -0.16 -26.38 -1.94
C VAL A 333 -1.60 -25.98 -1.70
N ALA A 334 -2.52 -26.52 -2.51
CA ALA A 334 -3.95 -26.35 -2.34
C ALA A 334 -4.61 -27.69 -2.03
N GLN A 335 -5.28 -27.84 -0.91
CA GLN A 335 -5.80 -29.14 -0.49
C GLN A 335 -7.09 -29.05 0.32
N ASN A 336 -7.82 -30.16 0.32
CA ASN A 336 -8.88 -30.44 1.28
C ASN A 336 -8.91 -31.94 1.58
N ARG A 337 -10.00 -32.45 2.20
CA ARG A 337 -10.08 -33.88 2.55
C ARG A 337 -10.14 -34.83 1.35
N ARG A 338 -10.43 -34.34 0.15
CA ARG A 338 -10.68 -35.14 -1.05
C ARG A 338 -9.54 -35.11 -2.07
N PHE A 339 -8.82 -34.00 -2.15
CA PHE A 339 -7.77 -33.82 -3.14
C PHE A 339 -6.58 -33.04 -2.57
N GLU A 340 -5.46 -33.18 -3.27
CA GLU A 340 -4.25 -32.38 -3.11
C GLU A 340 -3.85 -31.81 -4.47
N LEU A 341 -3.43 -30.55 -4.47
CA LEU A 341 -2.85 -29.87 -5.62
C LEU A 341 -1.52 -29.28 -5.17
N LYS A 342 -0.45 -29.58 -5.91
CA LYS A 342 0.87 -28.95 -5.74
C LYS A 342 1.22 -28.21 -7.02
N ALA A 343 1.72 -26.99 -6.92
CA ALA A 343 2.13 -26.24 -8.09
C ALA A 343 3.38 -25.38 -7.86
N ARG A 344 4.11 -25.19 -8.96
CA ARG A 344 5.16 -24.19 -9.10
C ARG A 344 4.96 -23.50 -10.45
N LEU A 345 4.95 -22.17 -10.46
CA LEU A 345 4.68 -21.38 -11.65
C LEU A 345 5.68 -20.24 -11.73
N ARG A 346 6.29 -20.07 -12.90
CA ARG A 346 7.12 -18.92 -13.24
C ARG A 346 6.52 -18.25 -14.47
N HIS A 347 6.28 -16.96 -14.35
CA HIS A 347 5.98 -16.08 -15.47
C HIS A 347 7.20 -15.17 -15.67
N ALA A 348 7.90 -15.33 -16.79
CA ALA A 348 9.03 -14.49 -17.18
C ALA A 348 8.75 -13.88 -18.55
N ASP A 349 8.74 -12.55 -18.63
CA ASP A 349 8.34 -11.79 -19.82
C ASP A 349 6.97 -12.21 -20.38
N LYS A 350 6.92 -13.00 -21.46
CA LYS A 350 5.68 -13.55 -22.05
C LYS A 350 5.55 -15.06 -21.92
N ALA A 351 6.55 -15.73 -21.34
CA ALA A 351 6.57 -17.17 -21.18
C ALA A 351 6.03 -17.55 -19.80
N VAL A 352 5.22 -18.60 -19.79
CA VAL A 352 4.73 -19.25 -18.58
C VAL A 352 5.31 -20.65 -18.57
N ASP A 353 6.05 -20.95 -17.51
CA ASP A 353 6.59 -22.27 -17.24
C ASP A 353 6.13 -22.73 -15.86
N GLY A 354 6.02 -24.03 -15.66
CA GLY A 354 5.67 -24.54 -14.35
C GLY A 354 5.28 -26.00 -14.33
N ASN A 355 5.16 -26.53 -13.13
CA ASN A 355 4.72 -27.89 -12.90
C ASN A 355 3.48 -27.85 -12.03
N LEU A 356 2.53 -28.72 -12.34
CA LEU A 356 1.30 -28.92 -11.58
C LEU A 356 1.17 -30.40 -11.27
N TYR A 357 0.77 -30.72 -10.05
CA TYR A 357 0.30 -32.04 -9.65
C TYR A 357 -1.11 -31.94 -9.07
N LEU A 358 -1.95 -32.88 -9.44
CA LEU A 358 -3.31 -33.07 -8.97
C LEU A 358 -3.47 -34.51 -8.48
N GLY A 359 -3.84 -34.68 -7.22
CA GLY A 359 -4.10 -35.97 -6.60
C GLY A 359 -5.54 -36.09 -6.12
N TRP A 360 -6.20 -37.20 -6.43
CA TRP A 360 -7.50 -37.58 -5.86
C TRP A 360 -7.57 -39.08 -5.60
N GLY A 361 -7.46 -39.47 -4.32
CA GLY A 361 -7.45 -40.88 -3.94
C GLY A 361 -6.26 -41.59 -4.57
N LYS A 362 -6.52 -42.55 -5.48
CA LYS A 362 -5.46 -43.26 -6.22
C LYS A 362 -5.12 -42.62 -7.58
N LEU A 363 -5.88 -41.59 -7.98
CA LEU A 363 -5.66 -40.90 -9.25
C LEU A 363 -4.62 -39.80 -9.06
N GLY A 364 -3.68 -39.72 -9.99
CA GLY A 364 -2.69 -38.66 -10.06
C GLY A 364 -2.58 -38.15 -11.49
N LEU A 365 -2.46 -36.83 -11.64
CA LEU A 365 -2.10 -36.19 -12.89
C LEU A 365 -1.02 -35.16 -12.59
N ALA A 366 0.05 -35.17 -13.36
CA ALA A 366 0.97 -34.06 -13.42
C ALA A 366 0.94 -33.41 -14.79
N LEU A 367 1.25 -32.12 -14.82
CA LEU A 367 1.31 -31.30 -16.02
C LEU A 367 2.62 -30.52 -15.96
N ASP A 368 3.37 -30.62 -17.05
CA ASP A 368 4.51 -29.78 -17.34
C ASP A 368 4.09 -28.65 -18.28
N ILE A 369 4.49 -27.43 -17.97
CA ILE A 369 4.35 -26.28 -18.85
C ILE A 369 5.75 -25.76 -19.16
N ASP A 370 6.14 -25.81 -20.43
CA ASP A 370 7.40 -25.29 -20.93
C ASP A 370 7.11 -24.40 -22.14
N ASN A 371 7.34 -23.09 -21.99
CA ASN A 371 7.08 -22.08 -22.99
C ASN A 371 5.66 -22.19 -23.59
N GLY A 372 4.67 -22.42 -22.72
CA GLY A 372 3.26 -22.59 -23.09
C GLY A 372 2.87 -23.95 -23.68
N LYS A 373 3.82 -24.85 -23.98
CA LYS A 373 3.53 -26.24 -24.35
C LYS A 373 3.17 -27.04 -23.10
N ARG A 374 2.17 -27.90 -23.21
CA ARG A 374 1.60 -28.68 -22.11
C ARG A 374 1.85 -30.16 -22.31
N ASP A 375 2.48 -30.82 -21.33
CA ASP A 375 2.71 -32.27 -21.35
C ASP A 375 2.16 -32.93 -20.09
N PHE A 376 1.28 -33.92 -20.28
CA PHE A 376 0.56 -34.58 -19.20
C PHE A 376 1.23 -35.91 -18.81
N LYS A 377 1.44 -36.10 -17.51
CA LYS A 377 1.96 -37.35 -16.93
C LYS A 377 0.91 -37.99 -16.03
N LEU A 378 0.47 -39.19 -16.38
CA LEU A 378 -0.53 -39.96 -15.62
C LEU A 378 0.11 -41.06 -14.75
N ILE A 379 1.23 -41.61 -15.19
CA ILE A 379 1.93 -42.68 -14.48
C ILE A 379 3.03 -42.07 -13.63
N GLY A 380 3.05 -42.38 -12.33
CA GLY A 380 4.06 -41.85 -11.41
C GLY A 380 4.01 -40.33 -11.26
N ALA A 381 2.85 -39.72 -11.50
CA ALA A 381 2.65 -38.27 -11.55
C ALA A 381 3.24 -37.52 -10.34
N GLU A 382 2.98 -38.03 -9.13
CA GLU A 382 3.50 -37.43 -7.90
C GLU A 382 5.04 -37.49 -7.83
N LYS A 383 5.62 -38.67 -8.07
CA LYS A 383 7.07 -38.84 -8.09
C LYS A 383 7.73 -37.96 -9.15
N TRP A 384 7.09 -37.79 -10.29
CA TRP A 384 7.58 -36.89 -11.34
C TRP A 384 7.58 -35.43 -10.88
N TYR A 385 6.51 -34.98 -10.21
CA TYR A 385 6.42 -33.62 -9.68
C TYR A 385 7.45 -33.37 -8.57
N ASP A 386 7.59 -34.32 -7.64
CA ASP A 386 8.54 -34.21 -6.52
C ASP A 386 10.01 -34.19 -7.00
N ALA A 387 10.30 -34.75 -8.18
CA ALA A 387 11.62 -34.70 -8.80
C ALA A 387 11.94 -33.34 -9.47
N GLN A 388 10.94 -32.46 -9.66
CA GLN A 388 11.18 -31.15 -10.25
C GLN A 388 11.89 -30.22 -9.25
N PRO A 389 12.78 -29.33 -9.71
CA PRO A 389 13.44 -28.37 -8.84
C PRO A 389 12.47 -27.34 -8.27
N SER A 390 12.80 -26.80 -7.10
CA SER A 390 12.14 -25.59 -6.56
C SER A 390 12.54 -24.38 -7.40
N LEU A 391 11.65 -23.41 -7.53
CA LEU A 391 11.92 -22.15 -8.22
C LEU A 391 12.53 -21.09 -7.30
N LEU A 392 12.25 -21.18 -5.99
CA LEU A 392 12.83 -20.37 -4.94
C LEU A 392 13.76 -21.24 -4.08
N SER A 393 14.88 -20.67 -3.67
CA SER A 393 15.77 -21.34 -2.71
C SER A 393 15.05 -21.55 -1.38
N LYS A 394 15.29 -22.71 -0.74
CA LYS A 394 14.70 -23.07 0.54
C LYS A 394 15.06 -22.09 1.65
#